data_AF-A0AAN7CPU3-F1
#
_entry.id   AF-A0AAN7CPU3-F1
#
_cell.length_a   1.000
_cell.length_b   1.000
_cell.length_c   1.000
_cell.angle_alpha   90.00
_cell.angle_beta   90.00
_cell.angle_gamma   90.00
#
_symmetry.space_group_name_H-M   'P 1'
#
loop_
_entity.id
_entity.type
_entity.pdbx_description
1 polymer ?
#
loop_
_entity_poly.entity_id
_entity_poly.type
_entity_poly.pdbx_seq_one_letter_code
_entity_poly.pdbx_strand_id
1 'polypeptide(L)'
;MSGTGDPADALNTVIGNALVLVSQLDAVVSKIATQKQPDTSSGAQSLVDQPVAGDSSLDGLSLAHDSATLIKAHATKISLLIINEPFTPTAVAKVIRELVAGPIPSLAAAVEVCTPTRYTLSIQQDLAWRAGRVLRELKELLSRVPRDGKVLSAAKKNASVGAAGGRGSIATTGVLWSACDDVMTFAKRGFAGSLAHKVEQLKDTLEDVMEELKEWGEETEDDDDEDENDDNEEGEDDGSVAQVTSGLEASTLSETRDTQDILDDLMNSQRHIPRDDPEKIRERLDSCLKRLRLTTLLYQATVKRRLKPLPRVPPASQSDIPARLDEVISVLKRMPERFGSLAMAFYELDRSEIDRLMDECFFDAFAASELLAKPWEGQKDEFTDWALRFQVEIKKG
;
A
#
# COMPACT_ATOMS: atom_id res chain seq x y z
N MET A 1 -29.05 35.21 -41.14
CA MET A 1 -27.93 34.26 -40.99
C MET A 1 -27.17 34.64 -39.75
N SER A 2 -27.45 33.98 -38.62
CA SER A 2 -26.92 34.35 -37.30
C SER A 2 -26.89 33.07 -36.46
N GLY A 3 -25.70 32.56 -36.13
CA GLY A 3 -25.60 31.21 -35.55
C GLY A 3 -24.18 30.64 -35.38
N THR A 4 -23.15 31.47 -35.35
CA THR A 4 -21.78 31.07 -34.97
C THR A 4 -21.44 31.79 -33.66
N GLY A 5 -21.70 31.13 -32.53
CA GLY A 5 -21.25 31.61 -31.22
C GLY A 5 -19.73 31.61 -31.11
N ASP A 6 -19.18 32.32 -30.13
CA ASP A 6 -17.73 32.45 -29.94
C ASP A 6 -17.08 31.05 -29.76
N PRO A 7 -16.01 30.71 -30.49
CA PRO A 7 -15.22 29.51 -30.24
C PRO A 7 -14.76 29.33 -28.79
N ALA A 8 -14.55 30.41 -28.04
CA ALA A 8 -14.25 30.40 -26.61
C ALA A 8 -15.47 29.99 -25.77
N ASP A 9 -16.68 30.49 -26.06
CA ASP A 9 -17.91 30.06 -25.37
C ASP A 9 -18.26 28.59 -25.66
N ALA A 10 -18.05 28.16 -26.90
CA ALA A 10 -18.20 26.76 -27.29
C ALA A 10 -17.20 25.84 -26.57
N LEU A 11 -15.97 26.32 -26.32
CA LEU A 11 -14.98 25.63 -25.48
C LEU A 11 -15.41 25.63 -24.00
N ASN A 12 -15.83 26.78 -23.46
CA ASN A 12 -16.28 26.93 -22.07
C ASN A 12 -17.43 25.98 -21.72
N THR A 13 -18.39 25.80 -22.64
CA THR A 13 -19.50 24.84 -22.52
C THR A 13 -18.98 23.39 -22.49
N VAL A 14 -18.03 23.05 -23.38
CA VAL A 14 -17.43 21.71 -23.45
C VAL A 14 -16.62 21.37 -22.19
N ILE A 15 -15.86 22.33 -21.65
CA ILE A 15 -15.14 22.19 -20.37
C ILE A 15 -16.15 21.95 -19.24
N GLY A 16 -17.21 22.76 -19.16
CA GLY A 16 -18.26 22.61 -18.14
C GLY A 16 -18.87 21.21 -18.12
N ASN A 17 -19.32 20.73 -19.28
CA ASN A 17 -19.93 19.41 -19.42
C ASN A 17 -18.94 18.27 -19.09
N ALA A 18 -17.67 18.39 -19.49
CA ALA A 18 -16.63 17.42 -19.17
C ALA A 18 -16.34 17.37 -17.66
N LEU A 19 -16.26 18.52 -16.98
CA LEU A 19 -16.04 18.59 -15.53
C LEU A 19 -17.21 17.97 -14.73
N VAL A 20 -18.45 18.12 -15.21
CA VAL A 20 -19.63 17.47 -14.62
C VAL A 20 -19.55 15.96 -14.78
N LEU A 21 -19.34 15.44 -16.00
CA LEU A 21 -19.24 14.01 -16.26
C LEU A 21 -18.10 13.36 -15.44
N VAL A 22 -16.91 13.95 -15.45
CA VAL A 22 -15.76 13.43 -14.67
C VAL A 22 -16.06 13.43 -13.17
N SER A 23 -16.79 14.43 -12.65
CA SER A 23 -17.20 14.45 -11.24
C SER A 23 -18.24 13.39 -10.89
N GLN A 24 -19.16 13.08 -11.81
CA GLN A 24 -20.15 12.01 -11.63
C GLN A 24 -19.49 10.63 -11.62
N LEU A 25 -18.58 10.37 -12.58
CA LEU A 25 -17.86 9.11 -12.67
C LEU A 25 -16.87 8.92 -11.51
N ASP A 26 -16.16 9.98 -11.07
CA ASP A 26 -15.31 9.95 -9.88
C ASP A 26 -16.11 9.59 -8.62
N ALA A 27 -17.35 10.08 -8.48
CA ALA A 27 -18.22 9.72 -7.36
C ALA A 27 -18.67 8.25 -7.40
N VAL A 28 -19.04 7.72 -8.57
CA VAL A 28 -19.40 6.29 -8.75
C VAL A 28 -18.18 5.40 -8.43
N VAL A 29 -17.05 5.69 -9.06
CA VAL A 29 -15.81 4.91 -8.91
C VAL A 29 -15.26 5.00 -7.48
N SER A 30 -15.29 6.17 -6.83
CA SER A 30 -14.84 6.30 -5.44
C SER A 30 -15.77 5.62 -4.44
N LYS A 31 -17.08 5.48 -4.74
CA LYS A 31 -18.00 4.66 -3.96
C LYS A 31 -17.64 3.17 -4.05
N ILE A 32 -17.28 2.67 -5.23
CA ILE A 32 -16.80 1.29 -5.41
C ILE A 32 -15.46 1.08 -4.67
N ALA A 33 -14.54 2.04 -4.76
CA ALA A 33 -13.24 1.99 -4.07
C ALA A 33 -13.35 1.93 -2.53
N THR A 34 -14.47 2.41 -1.96
CA THR A 34 -14.73 2.45 -0.51
C THR A 34 -15.79 1.47 -0.05
N GLN A 35 -16.33 0.65 -0.95
CA GLN A 35 -17.33 -0.37 -0.63
C GLN A 35 -16.71 -1.47 0.24
N LYS A 36 -17.18 -1.57 1.49
CA LYS A 36 -16.89 -2.71 2.36
C LYS A 36 -17.47 -4.00 1.75
N GLN A 37 -16.84 -5.13 2.07
CA GLN A 37 -17.36 -6.45 1.74
C GLN A 37 -18.79 -6.60 2.29
N PRO A 38 -19.78 -7.04 1.51
CA PRO A 38 -21.13 -7.21 2.01
C PRO A 38 -21.17 -8.38 3.00
N ASP A 39 -21.64 -8.11 4.22
CA ASP A 39 -21.92 -9.17 5.20
C ASP A 39 -22.91 -10.18 4.58
N THR A 40 -22.64 -11.48 4.72
CA THR A 40 -23.43 -12.57 4.14
C THR A 40 -24.77 -12.82 4.86
N SER A 41 -25.34 -11.76 5.44
CA SER A 41 -26.54 -11.74 6.28
C SER A 41 -27.54 -10.64 5.87
N SER A 42 -27.68 -10.37 4.57
CA SER A 42 -28.81 -9.61 4.02
C SER A 42 -29.27 -10.19 2.69
N GLY A 43 -30.60 -10.17 2.48
CA GLY A 43 -31.28 -11.04 1.52
C GLY A 43 -30.98 -10.76 0.04
N ALA A 44 -31.01 -11.83 -0.76
CA ALA A 44 -30.78 -11.78 -2.20
C ALA A 44 -31.87 -10.98 -2.95
N GLN A 45 -31.65 -9.68 -3.14
CA GLN A 45 -32.37 -8.91 -4.15
C GLN A 45 -31.70 -9.12 -5.52
N SER A 46 -32.19 -10.11 -6.26
CA SER A 46 -31.76 -10.40 -7.62
C SER A 46 -32.14 -9.23 -8.54
N LEU A 47 -31.13 -8.45 -8.97
CA LEU A 47 -31.30 -7.44 -10.01
C LEU A 47 -31.18 -8.09 -11.39
N VAL A 48 -32.32 -8.58 -11.87
CA VAL A 48 -32.67 -8.87 -13.28
C VAL A 48 -31.53 -9.46 -14.12
N ASP A 49 -31.47 -10.79 -14.13
CA ASP A 49 -30.65 -11.55 -15.07
C ASP A 49 -31.05 -11.23 -16.53
N GLN A 50 -30.16 -10.59 -17.29
CA GLN A 50 -30.31 -10.39 -18.74
C GLN A 50 -29.34 -11.32 -19.48
N PRO A 51 -29.82 -12.17 -20.40
CA PRO A 51 -28.98 -13.11 -21.12
C PRO A 51 -28.13 -12.40 -22.18
N VAL A 52 -26.93 -11.95 -21.82
CA VAL A 52 -25.95 -11.40 -22.75
C VAL A 52 -25.34 -12.53 -23.57
N ALA A 53 -25.90 -12.76 -24.76
CA ALA A 53 -25.34 -13.67 -25.74
C ALA A 53 -24.03 -13.11 -26.33
N GLY A 54 -22.93 -13.85 -26.21
CA GLY A 54 -21.65 -13.54 -26.84
C GLY A 54 -20.46 -13.93 -25.97
N ASP A 55 -19.68 -14.92 -26.43
CA ASP A 55 -18.50 -15.46 -25.74
C ASP A 55 -17.26 -14.53 -25.80
N SER A 56 -17.50 -13.22 -25.90
CA SER A 56 -16.52 -12.16 -25.96
C SER A 56 -16.55 -11.35 -24.66
N SER A 57 -16.29 -12.02 -23.54
CA SER A 57 -16.35 -11.38 -22.22
C SER A 57 -15.29 -10.27 -22.12
N LEU A 58 -15.73 -9.01 -22.08
CA LEU A 58 -14.83 -7.84 -21.99
C LEU A 58 -13.88 -8.00 -20.79
N ASP A 59 -12.58 -7.82 -20.99
CA ASP A 59 -11.62 -7.73 -19.89
C ASP A 59 -11.52 -6.28 -19.40
N GLY A 60 -11.96 -6.04 -18.16
CA GLY A 60 -11.89 -4.73 -17.52
C GLY A 60 -10.46 -4.24 -17.31
N LEU A 61 -9.47 -5.14 -17.15
CA LEU A 61 -8.07 -4.71 -16.98
C LEU A 61 -7.50 -4.15 -18.30
N SER A 62 -7.68 -4.85 -19.42
CA SER A 62 -7.31 -4.35 -20.76
C SER A 62 -8.08 -3.07 -21.12
N LEU A 63 -9.39 -2.99 -20.81
CA LEU A 63 -10.17 -1.77 -21.03
C LEU A 63 -9.66 -0.57 -20.21
N ALA A 64 -9.25 -0.79 -18.95
CA ALA A 64 -8.65 0.24 -18.11
C ALA A 64 -7.27 0.68 -18.63
N HIS A 65 -6.43 -0.26 -19.07
CA HIS A 65 -5.12 0.02 -19.67
C HIS A 65 -5.24 0.95 -20.87
N ASP A 66 -6.11 0.61 -21.83
CA ASP A 66 -6.25 1.36 -23.07
C ASP A 66 -6.94 2.72 -22.84
N SER A 67 -7.91 2.77 -21.92
CA SER A 67 -8.53 4.02 -21.49
C SER A 67 -7.52 4.97 -20.83
N ALA A 68 -6.66 4.47 -19.94
CA ALA A 68 -5.60 5.25 -19.30
C ALA A 68 -4.52 5.69 -20.32
N THR A 69 -4.16 4.82 -21.27
CA THR A 69 -3.26 5.14 -22.39
C THR A 69 -3.78 6.32 -23.20
N LEU A 70 -5.06 6.26 -23.58
CA LEU A 70 -5.73 7.33 -24.33
C LEU A 70 -5.84 8.61 -23.49
N ILE A 71 -6.29 8.54 -22.23
CA ILE A 71 -6.35 9.70 -21.33
C ILE A 71 -4.99 10.39 -21.22
N LYS A 72 -3.90 9.62 -21.03
CA LYS A 72 -2.53 10.16 -21.00
C LYS A 72 -2.15 10.87 -22.30
N ALA A 73 -2.48 10.28 -23.46
CA ALA A 73 -2.23 10.90 -24.77
C ALA A 73 -3.05 12.18 -25.02
N HIS A 74 -4.33 12.21 -24.64
CA HIS A 74 -5.17 13.40 -24.75
C HIS A 74 -4.78 14.49 -23.73
N ALA A 75 -4.33 14.12 -22.53
CA ALA A 75 -3.77 15.05 -21.55
C ALA A 75 -2.54 15.78 -22.10
N THR A 76 -1.62 15.06 -22.77
CA THR A 76 -0.47 15.68 -23.46
C THR A 76 -0.92 16.66 -24.54
N LYS A 77 -1.91 16.30 -25.37
CA LYS A 77 -2.47 17.21 -26.40
C LYS A 77 -3.06 18.47 -25.77
N ILE A 78 -3.88 18.36 -24.72
CA ILE A 78 -4.45 19.51 -23.99
C ILE A 78 -3.32 20.37 -23.40
N SER A 79 -2.38 19.75 -22.69
CA SER A 79 -1.26 20.45 -22.05
C SER A 79 -0.40 21.23 -23.05
N LEU A 80 -0.22 20.75 -24.27
CA LEU A 80 0.49 21.46 -25.33
C LEU A 80 -0.35 22.60 -25.95
N LEU A 81 -1.65 22.39 -26.17
CA LEU A 81 -2.54 23.39 -26.78
C LEU A 81 -2.82 24.60 -25.86
N ILE A 82 -2.74 24.44 -24.54
CA ILE A 82 -3.00 25.52 -23.57
C ILE A 82 -1.76 26.34 -23.18
N ILE A 83 -0.55 25.96 -23.62
CA ILE A 83 0.72 26.62 -23.22
C ILE A 83 1.55 27.19 -24.38
N ASN A 84 1.09 27.03 -25.63
CA ASN A 84 1.78 27.43 -26.86
C ASN A 84 0.84 28.24 -27.75
N GLU A 85 1.35 29.29 -28.38
CA GLU A 85 0.59 30.14 -29.30
C GLU A 85 0.62 29.59 -30.74
N PRO A 86 -0.43 29.80 -31.56
CA PRO A 86 -1.69 30.48 -31.23
C PRO A 86 -2.66 29.58 -30.44
N PHE A 87 -3.32 30.15 -29.42
CA PHE A 87 -4.39 29.44 -28.72
C PHE A 87 -5.52 29.10 -29.68
N THR A 88 -5.93 27.84 -29.73
CA THR A 88 -6.90 27.33 -30.72
C THR A 88 -8.09 26.68 -29.99
N PRO A 89 -9.15 27.44 -29.64
CA PRO A 89 -10.23 26.95 -28.80
C PRO A 89 -10.93 25.72 -29.37
N THR A 90 -11.10 25.68 -30.70
CA THR A 90 -11.73 24.58 -31.44
C THR A 90 -10.93 23.28 -31.36
N ALA A 91 -9.60 23.34 -31.36
CA ALA A 91 -8.74 22.17 -31.22
C ALA A 91 -8.81 21.61 -29.80
N VAL A 92 -8.74 22.46 -28.78
CA VAL A 92 -8.91 22.03 -27.38
C VAL A 92 -10.29 21.41 -27.17
N ALA A 93 -11.35 22.06 -27.67
CA ALA A 93 -12.72 21.55 -27.59
C ALA A 93 -12.92 20.25 -28.36
N LYS A 94 -12.15 19.98 -29.43
CA LYS A 94 -12.15 18.66 -30.10
C LYS A 94 -11.54 17.59 -29.19
N VAL A 95 -10.35 17.84 -28.63
CA VAL A 95 -9.65 16.87 -27.76
C VAL A 95 -10.44 16.54 -26.50
N ILE A 96 -11.16 17.52 -25.92
CA ILE A 96 -12.05 17.28 -24.77
C ILE A 96 -13.29 16.47 -25.17
N ARG A 97 -13.89 16.72 -26.35
CA ARG A 97 -15.01 15.88 -26.85
C ARG A 97 -14.57 14.43 -27.11
N GLU A 98 -13.37 14.23 -27.66
CA GLU A 98 -12.79 12.88 -27.86
C GLU A 98 -12.63 12.13 -26.52
N LEU A 99 -12.12 12.80 -25.48
CA LEU A 99 -12.03 12.26 -24.12
C LEU A 99 -13.41 11.88 -23.55
N VAL A 100 -14.39 12.78 -23.66
CA VAL A 100 -15.76 12.62 -23.13
C VAL A 100 -16.53 11.51 -23.85
N ALA A 101 -16.28 11.31 -25.14
CA ALA A 101 -17.01 10.34 -25.97
C ALA A 101 -16.51 8.88 -25.84
N GLY A 102 -15.38 8.64 -25.16
CA GLY A 102 -14.80 7.29 -25.05
C GLY A 102 -13.93 7.09 -23.81
N PRO A 103 -12.67 7.57 -23.78
CA PRO A 103 -11.71 7.20 -22.73
C PRO A 103 -12.16 7.48 -21.30
N ILE A 104 -12.91 8.56 -21.05
CA ILE A 104 -13.45 8.90 -19.72
C ILE A 104 -14.54 7.88 -19.30
N PRO A 105 -15.64 7.68 -20.04
CA PRO A 105 -16.60 6.60 -19.75
C PRO A 105 -15.98 5.21 -19.68
N SER A 106 -15.09 4.85 -20.62
CA SER A 106 -14.49 3.51 -20.69
C SER A 106 -13.64 3.17 -19.46
N LEU A 107 -12.94 4.15 -18.87
CA LEU A 107 -12.20 3.93 -17.62
C LEU A 107 -13.12 3.62 -16.43
N ALA A 108 -14.31 4.23 -16.38
CA ALA A 108 -15.30 3.94 -15.35
C ALA A 108 -16.00 2.59 -15.60
N ALA A 109 -16.40 2.31 -16.84
CA ALA A 109 -16.98 1.03 -17.24
C ALA A 109 -16.03 -0.16 -16.96
N ALA A 110 -14.72 0.05 -17.08
CA ALA A 110 -13.71 -0.95 -16.71
C ALA A 110 -13.75 -1.34 -15.21
N VAL A 111 -14.11 -0.41 -14.31
CA VAL A 111 -14.30 -0.67 -12.87
C VAL A 111 -15.60 -1.45 -12.62
N GLU A 112 -16.66 -1.13 -13.36
CA GLU A 112 -17.96 -1.81 -13.26
C GLU A 112 -17.91 -3.25 -13.79
N VAL A 113 -17.17 -3.49 -14.90
CA VAL A 113 -16.93 -4.82 -15.48
C VAL A 113 -16.04 -5.71 -14.57
N CYS A 114 -15.19 -5.09 -13.74
CA CYS A 114 -14.36 -5.77 -12.74
C CYS A 114 -15.15 -6.18 -11.49
N THR A 115 -16.25 -6.91 -11.64
CA THR A 115 -17.10 -7.35 -10.52
C THR A 115 -16.35 -8.25 -9.52
N PRO A 116 -16.68 -8.23 -8.21
CA PRO A 116 -16.07 -9.09 -7.20
C PRO A 116 -16.24 -10.59 -7.51
N THR A 117 -17.40 -10.96 -8.07
CA THR A 117 -17.76 -12.33 -8.48
C THR A 117 -16.93 -12.89 -9.64
N ARG A 118 -16.25 -12.03 -10.42
CA ARG A 118 -15.44 -12.45 -11.57
C ARG A 118 -13.95 -12.23 -11.35
N TYR A 119 -13.58 -11.10 -10.74
CA TYR A 119 -12.19 -10.78 -10.40
C TYR A 119 -11.96 -11.06 -8.91
N THR A 120 -12.05 -10.03 -8.08
CA THR A 120 -12.09 -10.03 -6.61
C THR A 120 -12.57 -8.64 -6.19
N LEU A 121 -13.18 -8.51 -5.02
CA LEU A 121 -13.43 -7.22 -4.37
C LEU A 121 -12.10 -6.44 -4.23
N SER A 122 -11.00 -7.11 -3.87
CA SER A 122 -9.70 -6.43 -3.79
C SER A 122 -9.25 -5.85 -5.14
N ILE A 123 -9.35 -6.58 -6.26
CA ILE A 123 -9.01 -6.02 -7.58
C ILE A 123 -9.96 -4.89 -7.97
N GLN A 124 -11.25 -5.02 -7.69
CA GLN A 124 -12.22 -3.96 -7.99
C GLN A 124 -11.87 -2.68 -7.24
N GLN A 125 -11.61 -2.76 -5.93
CA GLN A 125 -11.21 -1.63 -5.09
C GLN A 125 -9.87 -1.02 -5.56
N ASP A 126 -8.86 -1.85 -5.83
CA ASP A 126 -7.53 -1.41 -6.26
C ASP A 126 -7.55 -0.70 -7.63
N LEU A 127 -8.39 -1.17 -8.55
CA LEU A 127 -8.63 -0.52 -9.84
C LEU A 127 -9.45 0.76 -9.68
N ALA A 128 -10.53 0.71 -8.89
CA ALA A 128 -11.42 1.85 -8.64
C ALA A 128 -10.66 3.03 -8.03
N TRP A 129 -9.82 2.80 -7.02
CA TRP A 129 -9.02 3.86 -6.40
C TRP A 129 -8.09 4.55 -7.42
N ARG A 130 -7.47 3.78 -8.33
CA ARG A 130 -6.57 4.28 -9.38
C ARG A 130 -7.33 5.03 -10.47
N ALA A 131 -8.46 4.48 -10.93
CA ALA A 131 -9.35 5.12 -11.89
C ALA A 131 -9.91 6.46 -11.36
N GLY A 132 -10.36 6.49 -10.09
CA GLY A 132 -10.80 7.71 -9.42
C GLY A 132 -9.68 8.75 -9.31
N ARG A 133 -8.44 8.33 -9.01
CA ARG A 133 -7.28 9.24 -9.04
C ARG A 133 -7.08 9.82 -10.44
N VAL A 134 -7.10 9.02 -11.52
CA VAL A 134 -7.01 9.53 -12.91
C VAL A 134 -8.12 10.54 -13.20
N LEU A 135 -9.37 10.26 -12.79
CA LEU A 135 -10.50 11.17 -12.99
C LEU A 135 -10.32 12.50 -12.24
N ARG A 136 -9.84 12.48 -10.98
CA ARG A 136 -9.55 13.70 -10.20
C ARG A 136 -8.41 14.52 -10.80
N GLU A 137 -7.31 13.88 -11.18
CA GLU A 137 -6.17 14.55 -11.82
C GLU A 137 -6.55 15.13 -13.20
N LEU A 138 -7.45 14.46 -13.95
CA LEU A 138 -7.98 14.94 -15.22
C LEU A 138 -8.96 16.11 -15.04
N LYS A 139 -9.82 16.09 -14.02
CA LYS A 139 -10.68 17.21 -13.62
C LYS A 139 -9.84 18.46 -13.31
N GLU A 140 -8.72 18.28 -12.62
CA GLU A 140 -7.78 19.36 -12.31
C GLU A 140 -7.05 19.90 -13.57
N LEU A 141 -6.67 19.04 -14.54
CA LEU A 141 -6.16 19.50 -15.83
C LEU A 141 -7.21 20.26 -16.65
N LEU A 142 -8.44 19.74 -16.72
CA LEU A 142 -9.54 20.38 -17.46
C LEU A 142 -9.95 21.73 -16.85
N SER A 143 -9.84 21.87 -15.52
CA SER A 143 -10.11 23.14 -14.81
C SER A 143 -9.08 24.23 -15.11
N ARG A 144 -7.92 23.86 -15.67
CA ARG A 144 -6.83 24.78 -16.05
C ARG A 144 -6.86 25.22 -17.51
N VAL A 145 -7.80 24.72 -18.30
CA VAL A 145 -7.97 25.19 -19.68
C VAL A 145 -8.42 26.66 -19.66
N PRO A 146 -7.71 27.58 -20.35
CA PRO A 146 -8.08 28.99 -20.39
C PRO A 146 -9.49 29.24 -20.93
N ARG A 147 -10.21 30.14 -20.27
CA ARG A 147 -11.60 30.53 -20.60
C ARG A 147 -11.71 31.86 -21.35
N ASP A 148 -10.62 32.59 -21.44
CA ASP A 148 -10.45 33.94 -22.01
C ASP A 148 -9.86 33.92 -23.44
N GLY A 149 -9.79 32.75 -24.08
CA GLY A 149 -9.31 32.59 -25.44
C GLY A 149 -7.80 32.74 -25.63
N LYS A 150 -7.00 32.71 -24.55
CA LYS A 150 -5.55 32.94 -24.57
C LYS A 150 -4.78 31.74 -24.03
N VAL A 151 -3.46 31.70 -24.24
CA VAL A 151 -2.59 30.70 -23.61
C VAL A 151 -2.41 30.97 -22.11
N LEU A 152 -2.05 29.95 -21.34
CA LEU A 152 -1.67 30.10 -19.95
C LEU A 152 -0.41 30.97 -19.80
N SER A 153 -0.51 32.00 -18.95
CA SER A 153 0.64 32.81 -18.55
C SER A 153 1.71 31.97 -17.84
N ALA A 154 2.97 32.40 -17.91
CA ALA A 154 4.10 31.69 -17.31
C ALA A 154 3.89 31.33 -15.83
N ALA A 155 3.23 32.20 -15.06
CA ALA A 155 2.85 31.93 -13.67
C ALA A 155 1.89 30.73 -13.54
N LYS A 156 0.80 30.66 -14.32
CA LYS A 156 -0.14 29.52 -14.29
C LYS A 156 0.45 28.25 -14.90
N LYS A 157 1.41 28.40 -15.84
CA LYS A 157 2.14 27.31 -16.48
C LYS A 157 3.10 26.61 -15.49
N ASN A 158 3.89 27.40 -14.78
CA ASN A 158 5.06 26.95 -14.00
C ASN A 158 4.90 27.06 -12.46
N ALA A 159 3.71 27.36 -11.92
CA ALA A 159 3.52 27.52 -10.47
C ALA A 159 4.04 26.31 -9.66
N SER A 160 4.68 26.59 -8.52
CA SER A 160 5.08 25.58 -7.56
C SER A 160 3.88 24.93 -6.88
N VAL A 161 4.06 23.72 -6.35
CA VAL A 161 3.10 23.11 -5.42
C VAL A 161 2.96 24.03 -4.20
N GLY A 162 1.74 24.28 -3.73
CA GLY A 162 1.46 25.19 -2.60
C GLY A 162 1.32 26.67 -2.95
N ALA A 163 1.51 27.09 -4.21
CA ALA A 163 1.22 28.47 -4.62
C ALA A 163 -0.29 28.80 -4.49
N ALA A 164 -0.64 30.09 -4.34
CA ALA A 164 -2.01 30.55 -4.10
C ALA A 164 -3.03 30.25 -5.24
N GLY A 165 -2.56 29.78 -6.41
CA GLY A 165 -3.39 29.26 -7.51
C GLY A 165 -3.28 27.75 -7.70
N GLY A 166 -2.79 27.02 -6.69
CA GLY A 166 -2.37 25.64 -6.78
C GLY A 166 -1.07 25.45 -7.57
N ARG A 167 -0.71 24.18 -7.82
CA ARG A 167 0.42 23.75 -8.66
C ARG A 167 0.34 24.31 -10.10
N GLY A 168 1.40 24.19 -10.90
CA GLY A 168 1.40 24.57 -12.32
C GLY A 168 0.60 23.63 -13.22
N SER A 169 0.29 24.06 -14.45
CA SER A 169 -0.32 23.17 -15.46
C SER A 169 0.62 22.05 -15.90
N ILE A 170 1.92 22.31 -16.01
CA ILE A 170 2.91 21.26 -16.35
C ILE A 170 2.98 20.19 -15.24
N ALA A 171 3.04 20.62 -13.98
CA ALA A 171 3.00 19.70 -12.83
C ALA A 171 1.69 18.90 -12.78
N THR A 172 0.56 19.53 -13.11
CA THR A 172 -0.74 18.85 -13.23
C THR A 172 -0.74 17.75 -14.28
N THR A 173 -0.21 18.02 -15.48
CA THR A 173 -0.07 17.01 -16.54
C THR A 173 0.83 15.86 -16.09
N GLY A 174 1.93 16.14 -15.37
CA GLY A 174 2.85 15.13 -14.85
C GLY A 174 2.22 14.20 -13.80
N VAL A 175 1.42 14.73 -12.86
CA VAL A 175 0.74 13.88 -11.86
C VAL A 175 -0.39 13.06 -12.49
N LEU A 176 -1.10 13.60 -13.49
CA LEU A 176 -2.06 12.85 -14.30
C LEU A 176 -1.38 11.73 -15.11
N TRP A 177 -0.20 11.98 -15.68
CA TRP A 177 0.59 10.93 -16.34
C TRP A 177 0.92 9.79 -15.37
N SER A 178 1.43 10.09 -14.18
CA SER A 178 1.69 9.09 -13.13
C SER A 178 0.43 8.31 -12.77
N ALA A 179 -0.72 8.97 -12.58
CA ALA A 179 -1.98 8.29 -12.27
C ALA A 179 -2.41 7.32 -13.39
N CYS A 180 -2.21 7.69 -14.66
CA CYS A 180 -2.44 6.79 -15.79
C CYS A 180 -1.43 5.64 -15.84
N ASP A 181 -0.15 5.91 -15.55
CA ASP A 181 0.90 4.88 -15.50
C ASP A 181 0.64 3.84 -14.40
N ASP A 182 0.06 4.26 -13.27
CA ASP A 182 -0.37 3.37 -12.18
C ASP A 182 -1.52 2.44 -12.62
N VAL A 183 -2.50 2.95 -13.38
CA VAL A 183 -3.57 2.12 -13.98
C VAL A 183 -2.99 1.14 -15.00
N MET A 184 -2.16 1.61 -15.94
CA MET A 184 -1.55 0.76 -16.97
C MET A 184 -0.65 -0.31 -16.35
N THR A 185 0.12 0.02 -15.31
CA THR A 185 0.98 -0.94 -14.59
C THR A 185 0.15 -1.99 -13.83
N PHE A 186 -0.92 -1.57 -13.16
CA PHE A 186 -1.84 -2.49 -12.48
C PHE A 186 -2.52 -3.44 -13.48
N ALA A 187 -3.03 -2.93 -14.59
CA ALA A 187 -3.65 -3.74 -15.63
C ALA A 187 -2.66 -4.73 -16.30
N LYS A 188 -1.43 -4.29 -16.58
CA LYS A 188 -0.38 -5.10 -17.23
C LYS A 188 0.13 -6.28 -16.37
N ARG A 189 -0.04 -6.21 -15.05
CA ARG A 189 0.16 -7.36 -14.14
C ARG A 189 -0.91 -8.44 -14.36
N GLY A 190 -2.13 -8.05 -14.71
CA GLY A 190 -3.28 -8.93 -14.89
C GLY A 190 -3.83 -9.45 -13.56
N PHE A 191 -4.84 -10.32 -13.65
CA PHE A 191 -5.55 -10.90 -12.51
C PHE A 191 -4.59 -11.52 -11.47
N ALA A 192 -3.95 -12.63 -11.83
CA ALA A 192 -2.98 -13.32 -10.97
C ALA A 192 -1.83 -12.43 -10.48
N GLY A 193 -1.29 -11.58 -11.37
CA GLY A 193 -0.13 -10.74 -11.08
C GLY A 193 -0.40 -9.62 -10.07
N SER A 194 -1.61 -9.03 -10.10
CA SER A 194 -1.98 -8.00 -9.12
C SER A 194 -2.26 -8.60 -7.74
N LEU A 195 -2.83 -9.81 -7.66
CA LEU A 195 -2.98 -10.52 -6.39
C LEU A 195 -1.63 -10.97 -5.82
N ALA A 196 -0.77 -11.56 -6.67
CA ALA A 196 0.58 -11.97 -6.30
C ALA A 196 1.39 -10.78 -5.74
N HIS A 197 1.40 -9.64 -6.44
CA HIS A 197 2.08 -8.44 -5.97
C HIS A 197 1.51 -7.91 -4.65
N LYS A 198 0.19 -7.96 -4.43
CA LYS A 198 -0.41 -7.49 -3.18
C LYS A 198 -0.02 -8.37 -1.99
N VAL A 199 0.10 -9.68 -2.19
CA VAL A 199 0.58 -10.61 -1.16
C VAL A 199 2.10 -10.54 -1.00
N GLU A 200 2.87 -10.21 -2.05
CA GLU A 200 4.28 -9.83 -1.91
C GLU A 200 4.43 -8.60 -1.01
N GLN A 201 3.72 -7.49 -1.28
CA GLN A 201 3.78 -6.29 -0.42
C GLN A 201 3.43 -6.57 1.05
N LEU A 202 2.40 -7.39 1.32
CA LEU A 202 2.05 -7.79 2.69
C LEU A 202 3.08 -8.71 3.35
N LYS A 203 3.82 -9.51 2.56
CA LYS A 203 4.97 -10.32 3.02
C LYS A 203 6.16 -9.42 3.35
N ASP A 204 6.35 -8.35 2.60
CA ASP A 204 7.47 -7.42 2.78
C ASP A 204 7.29 -6.70 4.13
N THR A 205 6.10 -6.17 4.42
CA THR A 205 5.76 -5.60 5.75
C THR A 205 5.86 -6.60 6.92
N LEU A 206 5.71 -7.90 6.68
CA LEU A 206 5.95 -8.94 7.69
C LEU A 206 7.42 -9.35 7.83
N GLU A 207 8.28 -9.02 6.87
CA GLU A 207 9.73 -9.12 7.04
C GLU A 207 10.27 -7.86 7.73
N ASP A 208 9.77 -6.65 7.37
CA ASP A 208 10.07 -5.40 8.06
C ASP A 208 9.85 -5.52 9.59
N VAL A 209 8.65 -5.90 10.03
CA VAL A 209 8.29 -6.08 11.47
C VAL A 209 9.05 -7.24 12.13
N MET A 210 9.49 -8.24 11.36
CA MET A 210 10.27 -9.37 11.88
C MET A 210 11.75 -8.99 12.12
N GLU A 211 12.28 -8.09 11.29
CA GLU A 211 13.63 -7.55 11.44
C GLU A 211 13.65 -6.51 12.57
N GLU A 212 12.67 -5.60 12.64
CA GLU A 212 12.46 -4.65 13.73
C GLU A 212 12.33 -5.33 15.11
N LEU A 213 11.53 -6.39 15.24
CA LEU A 213 11.41 -7.17 16.49
C LEU A 213 12.63 -8.02 16.82
N LYS A 214 13.47 -8.33 15.83
CA LYS A 214 14.72 -9.07 16.06
C LYS A 214 15.81 -8.12 16.55
N GLU A 215 15.94 -6.96 15.93
CA GLU A 215 16.93 -5.93 16.31
C GLU A 215 16.68 -5.47 17.75
N TRP A 216 15.46 -5.06 18.10
CA TRP A 216 15.07 -4.77 19.50
C TRP A 216 15.27 -5.94 20.48
N GLY A 217 15.18 -7.18 19.99
CA GLY A 217 15.42 -8.39 20.78
C GLY A 217 16.89 -8.72 21.03
N GLU A 218 17.80 -8.11 20.26
CA GLU A 218 19.25 -8.26 20.36
C GLU A 218 19.91 -7.04 21.02
N GLU A 219 19.22 -5.89 21.08
CA GLU A 219 19.60 -4.71 21.88
C GLU A 219 19.57 -5.01 23.40
N THR A 220 20.75 -5.18 24.01
CA THR A 220 20.94 -5.36 25.47
C THR A 220 21.68 -4.21 26.12
N GLU A 221 21.46 -4.03 27.43
CA GLU A 221 22.01 -2.99 28.32
C GLU A 221 23.54 -3.11 28.58
N ASP A 222 24.28 -3.78 27.70
CA ASP A 222 25.59 -4.39 27.98
C ASP A 222 26.67 -4.03 26.93
N ASP A 223 26.36 -3.19 25.93
CA ASP A 223 27.27 -2.84 24.81
C ASP A 223 28.16 -1.59 25.07
N ASP A 224 28.11 -0.99 26.26
CA ASP A 224 28.98 0.16 26.67
C ASP A 224 30.22 -0.27 27.49
N ASP A 225 30.40 -1.56 27.80
CA ASP A 225 31.55 -2.11 28.55
C ASP A 225 32.70 -2.60 27.61
N GLU A 226 33.08 -1.83 26.57
CA GLU A 226 34.38 -2.06 25.88
C GLU A 226 35.55 -1.55 26.76
N ASP A 227 36.06 -2.44 27.62
CA ASP A 227 37.20 -2.23 28.53
C ASP A 227 38.42 -1.54 27.85
N GLU A 228 38.70 -0.28 28.22
CA GLU A 228 39.99 0.39 27.93
C GLU A 228 41.12 -0.25 28.78
N ASN A 229 41.61 -1.44 28.40
CA ASN A 229 42.80 -2.07 28.98
C ASN A 229 43.60 -2.92 27.96
N ASP A 230 44.57 -2.31 27.29
CA ASP A 230 45.81 -2.98 26.87
C ASP A 230 47.00 -2.05 27.22
N ASP A 231 48.04 -2.61 27.83
CA ASP A 231 48.86 -1.89 28.84
C ASP A 231 50.38 -2.03 28.60
N ASN A 232 51.16 -1.00 28.98
CA ASN A 232 52.65 -0.88 28.85
C ASN A 232 53.17 -0.75 27.38
N GLU A 233 54.39 -0.29 27.06
CA GLU A 233 55.65 0.10 27.73
C GLU A 233 56.29 1.22 26.82
N GLU A 234 57.19 2.16 27.14
CA GLU A 234 58.11 2.52 28.25
C GLU A 234 58.37 4.06 28.16
N GLY A 235 58.79 4.76 29.23
CA GLY A 235 59.27 6.17 29.12
C GLY A 235 59.64 6.88 30.43
N GLU A 236 60.93 7.17 30.66
CA GLU A 236 61.48 7.58 31.97
C GLU A 236 61.64 9.11 32.24
N ASP A 237 61.66 9.42 33.55
CA ASP A 237 62.41 10.49 34.27
C ASP A 237 62.07 12.00 34.10
N ASP A 238 61.56 12.62 35.18
CA ASP A 238 62.31 13.63 35.98
C ASP A 238 61.60 13.96 37.33
N GLY A 239 62.38 14.16 38.40
CA GLY A 239 62.25 15.43 39.15
C GLY A 239 61.18 15.61 40.23
N SER A 240 61.12 14.72 41.22
CA SER A 240 60.49 14.94 42.56
C SER A 240 60.35 16.40 43.05
N VAL A 241 59.13 16.81 43.44
CA VAL A 241 58.80 17.28 44.80
C VAL A 241 57.29 17.13 45.10
N ALA A 242 56.94 16.91 46.38
CA ALA A 242 55.59 16.55 46.83
C ALA A 242 54.76 17.73 47.40
N GLN A 243 53.53 17.43 47.88
CA GLN A 243 52.56 18.33 48.52
C GLN A 243 51.80 19.20 47.49
N VAL A 244 50.48 19.12 47.27
CA VAL A 244 49.29 18.63 48.03
C VAL A 244 48.26 18.08 47.00
N THR A 245 47.30 17.18 47.24
CA THR A 245 46.55 16.75 48.45
C THR A 245 46.23 15.23 48.36
N SER A 246 45.81 14.61 49.48
CA SER A 246 45.11 13.32 49.48
C SER A 246 44.16 13.27 50.69
N GLY A 247 43.00 12.60 50.57
CA GLY A 247 42.08 12.36 51.71
C GLY A 247 40.70 13.04 51.67
N LEU A 248 40.12 13.30 50.49
CA LEU A 248 38.71 13.72 50.35
C LEU A 248 37.85 12.81 49.45
N GLU A 249 38.46 11.82 48.79
CA GLU A 249 37.83 10.97 47.76
C GLU A 249 37.15 9.73 48.37
N ALA A 250 36.24 9.95 49.33
CA ALA A 250 35.57 8.85 50.06
C ALA A 250 34.08 9.10 50.38
N SER A 251 33.47 10.17 49.87
CA SER A 251 32.14 10.61 50.34
C SER A 251 31.19 11.15 49.25
N THR A 252 31.56 11.12 47.97
CA THR A 252 30.76 11.71 46.87
C THR A 252 30.31 10.71 45.81
N LEU A 253 30.77 9.45 45.86
CA LEU A 253 30.49 8.42 44.84
C LEU A 253 29.14 7.70 44.99
N SER A 254 28.30 8.09 45.96
CA SER A 254 27.02 7.42 46.24
C SER A 254 25.79 8.19 45.77
N GLU A 255 25.85 9.52 45.64
CA GLU A 255 24.67 10.33 45.24
C GLU A 255 24.63 10.58 43.72
N THR A 256 25.78 10.49 43.03
CA THR A 256 25.85 10.65 41.58
C THR A 256 25.25 9.47 40.83
N ARG A 257 25.35 8.25 41.39
CA ARG A 257 24.81 7.03 40.78
C ARG A 257 23.29 7.09 40.67
N ASP A 258 22.58 7.35 41.76
CA ASP A 258 21.11 7.49 41.72
C ASP A 258 20.66 8.54 40.67
N THR A 259 21.41 9.62 40.46
CA THR A 259 21.10 10.62 39.41
C THR A 259 21.48 10.20 38.00
N GLN A 260 22.46 9.30 37.84
CA GLN A 260 22.86 8.71 36.56
C GLN A 260 21.84 7.64 36.16
N ASP A 261 21.56 6.68 37.05
CA ASP A 261 20.54 5.63 36.91
C ASP A 261 19.15 6.22 36.54
N ILE A 262 18.77 7.38 37.13
CA ILE A 262 17.54 8.13 36.79
C ILE A 262 17.64 8.89 35.45
N LEU A 263 18.83 9.32 35.03
CA LEU A 263 19.01 9.95 33.72
C LEU A 263 18.92 8.91 32.60
N ASP A 264 19.45 7.72 32.85
CA ASP A 264 19.50 6.62 31.89
C ASP A 264 18.11 5.96 31.77
N ASP A 265 17.34 5.78 32.86
CA ASP A 265 15.89 5.43 32.82
C ASP A 265 15.03 6.50 32.12
N LEU A 266 15.49 7.76 32.07
CA LEU A 266 14.83 8.86 31.33
C LEU A 266 15.27 8.95 29.86
N MET A 267 16.43 8.39 29.50
CA MET A 267 16.98 8.38 28.13
C MET A 267 16.61 7.10 27.38
N ASN A 268 16.59 5.95 28.06
CA ASN A 268 16.18 4.63 27.57
C ASN A 268 14.65 4.54 27.47
N SER A 269 14.10 5.37 26.58
CA SER A 269 12.67 5.44 26.28
C SER A 269 12.10 4.19 25.59
N GLN A 270 12.95 3.22 25.24
CA GLN A 270 12.60 1.84 24.90
C GLN A 270 12.85 0.94 26.12
N ARG A 271 11.86 0.15 26.52
CA ARG A 271 12.05 -0.86 27.58
C ARG A 271 12.76 -2.07 26.97
N HIS A 272 13.97 -2.34 27.42
CA HIS A 272 14.67 -3.59 27.09
C HIS A 272 14.18 -4.72 28.01
N ILE A 273 14.38 -5.97 27.60
CA ILE A 273 13.96 -7.12 28.40
C ILE A 273 14.95 -7.26 29.58
N PRO A 274 14.53 -7.17 30.85
CA PRO A 274 15.45 -7.19 32.01
C PRO A 274 16.31 -8.45 32.05
N ARG A 275 17.57 -8.36 32.53
CA ARG A 275 18.52 -9.48 32.56
C ARG A 275 17.91 -10.78 33.13
N ASP A 276 17.20 -10.71 34.26
CA ASP A 276 16.54 -11.85 34.93
C ASP A 276 15.34 -12.47 34.19
N ASP A 277 14.72 -11.75 33.24
CA ASP A 277 13.50 -12.13 32.48
C ASP A 277 12.45 -12.97 33.28
N PRO A 278 11.88 -12.42 34.37
CA PRO A 278 11.00 -13.17 35.27
C PRO A 278 9.70 -13.64 34.61
N GLU A 279 9.25 -12.96 33.56
CA GLU A 279 8.02 -13.27 32.82
C GLU A 279 8.25 -14.15 31.58
N LYS A 280 9.51 -14.47 31.24
CA LYS A 280 9.92 -15.26 30.07
C LYS A 280 9.50 -14.60 28.74
N ILE A 281 9.85 -13.33 28.58
CA ILE A 281 9.65 -12.55 27.36
C ILE A 281 10.65 -12.97 26.27
N ARG A 282 11.91 -13.29 26.61
CA ARG A 282 12.89 -13.77 25.62
C ARG A 282 12.44 -15.09 24.98
N GLU A 283 11.97 -16.05 25.78
CA GLU A 283 11.42 -17.31 25.28
C GLU A 283 10.21 -17.12 24.35
N ARG A 284 9.39 -16.09 24.61
CA ARG A 284 8.23 -15.71 23.76
C ARG A 284 8.66 -15.06 22.46
N LEU A 285 9.57 -14.10 22.52
CA LEU A 285 10.11 -13.42 21.34
C LEU A 285 10.78 -14.43 20.42
N ASP A 286 11.56 -15.34 21.00
CA ASP A 286 12.25 -16.41 20.30
C ASP A 286 11.27 -17.41 19.64
N SER A 287 10.10 -17.71 20.25
CA SER A 287 9.03 -18.46 19.56
C SER A 287 8.29 -17.62 18.51
N CYS A 288 8.00 -16.35 18.81
CA CYS A 288 7.32 -15.41 17.92
C CYS A 288 8.09 -15.25 16.61
N LEU A 289 9.39 -14.95 16.66
CA LEU A 289 10.26 -14.81 15.49
C LEU A 289 10.30 -16.09 14.66
N LYS A 290 10.36 -17.28 15.29
CA LYS A 290 10.31 -18.57 14.58
C LYS A 290 8.97 -18.79 13.86
N ARG A 291 7.85 -18.46 14.49
CA ARG A 291 6.49 -18.59 13.92
C ARG A 291 6.17 -17.51 12.88
N LEU A 292 6.69 -16.30 13.05
CA LEU A 292 6.64 -15.21 12.07
C LEU A 292 7.50 -15.55 10.84
N ARG A 293 8.66 -16.19 11.02
CA ARG A 293 9.46 -16.73 9.90
C ARG A 293 8.76 -17.87 9.15
N LEU A 294 8.00 -18.72 9.83
CA LEU A 294 7.09 -19.67 9.16
C LEU A 294 5.96 -18.94 8.42
N THR A 295 5.45 -17.84 8.97
CA THR A 295 4.36 -17.05 8.37
C THR A 295 4.82 -16.32 7.10
N THR A 296 5.99 -15.69 7.08
CA THR A 296 6.57 -15.09 5.86
C THR A 296 6.82 -16.14 4.77
N LEU A 297 7.17 -17.38 5.14
CA LEU A 297 7.23 -18.52 4.22
C LEU A 297 5.84 -18.93 3.69
N LEU A 298 4.76 -18.87 4.47
CA LEU A 298 3.38 -19.09 3.99
C LEU A 298 3.01 -18.08 2.90
N TYR A 299 3.30 -16.80 3.09
CA TYR A 299 3.06 -15.77 2.06
C TYR A 299 3.88 -16.06 0.79
N GLN A 300 5.18 -16.35 0.94
CA GLN A 300 6.04 -16.68 -0.21
C GLN A 300 5.57 -17.92 -0.97
N ALA A 301 5.13 -18.96 -0.25
CA ALA A 301 4.59 -20.19 -0.83
C ALA A 301 3.22 -19.98 -1.48
N THR A 302 2.35 -19.16 -0.88
CA THR A 302 1.07 -18.71 -1.46
C THR A 302 1.28 -18.03 -2.81
N VAL A 303 2.21 -17.08 -2.87
CA VAL A 303 2.57 -16.38 -4.10
C VAL A 303 3.10 -17.36 -5.16
N LYS A 304 4.02 -18.27 -4.79
CA LYS A 304 4.67 -19.21 -5.72
C LYS A 304 3.76 -20.36 -6.21
N ARG A 305 2.90 -20.91 -5.35
CA ARG A 305 2.16 -22.17 -5.58
C ARG A 305 0.63 -22.02 -5.65
N ARG A 306 0.10 -20.82 -5.36
CA ARG A 306 -1.34 -20.52 -5.48
C ARG A 306 -1.60 -19.31 -6.37
N LEU A 307 -0.92 -18.17 -6.20
CA LEU A 307 -1.22 -16.98 -7.00
C LEU A 307 -0.57 -16.99 -8.39
N LYS A 308 0.73 -17.27 -8.50
CA LYS A 308 1.43 -17.29 -9.80
C LYS A 308 0.97 -18.36 -10.81
N PRO A 309 0.39 -19.52 -10.40
CA PRO A 309 -0.27 -20.45 -11.33
C PRO A 309 -1.63 -20.01 -11.89
N LEU A 310 -2.28 -18.96 -11.34
CA LEU A 310 -3.58 -18.50 -11.85
C LEU A 310 -3.45 -17.82 -13.22
N PRO A 311 -4.51 -17.83 -14.05
CA PRO A 311 -4.52 -17.13 -15.33
C PRO A 311 -4.36 -15.62 -15.19
N ARG A 312 -3.87 -14.99 -16.27
CA ARG A 312 -3.68 -13.54 -16.37
C ARG A 312 -4.99 -12.77 -16.53
N VAL A 313 -6.01 -13.44 -17.06
CA VAL A 313 -7.43 -13.04 -17.07
C VAL A 313 -8.15 -13.64 -15.86
N PRO A 314 -9.29 -13.08 -15.41
CA PRO A 314 -10.11 -13.73 -14.39
C PRO A 314 -10.57 -15.14 -14.82
N PRO A 315 -10.89 -16.02 -13.85
CA PRO A 315 -11.57 -17.29 -14.15
C PRO A 315 -12.98 -17.07 -14.72
N ALA A 316 -13.59 -18.14 -15.23
CA ALA A 316 -14.97 -18.10 -15.74
C ALA A 316 -15.98 -17.70 -14.64
N SER A 317 -17.06 -17.03 -15.02
CA SER A 317 -18.04 -16.37 -14.13
C SER A 317 -18.87 -17.29 -13.21
N GLN A 318 -18.56 -18.58 -13.14
CA GLN A 318 -19.17 -19.57 -12.23
C GLN A 318 -18.14 -20.21 -11.29
N SER A 319 -16.89 -19.73 -11.28
CA SER A 319 -15.84 -20.22 -10.39
C SER A 319 -15.98 -19.67 -8.97
N ASP A 320 -15.64 -20.49 -7.97
CA ASP A 320 -15.52 -20.13 -6.56
C ASP A 320 -14.19 -19.41 -6.23
N ILE A 321 -13.21 -19.49 -7.14
CA ILE A 321 -11.85 -18.94 -6.98
C ILE A 321 -11.86 -17.45 -6.55
N PRO A 322 -12.65 -16.53 -7.16
CA PRO A 322 -12.75 -15.14 -6.71
C PRO A 322 -13.15 -14.98 -5.24
N ALA A 323 -14.21 -15.66 -4.79
CA ALA A 323 -14.72 -15.54 -3.43
C ALA A 323 -13.71 -16.09 -2.40
N ARG A 324 -13.12 -17.26 -2.71
CA ARG A 324 -12.08 -17.89 -1.89
C ARG A 324 -10.79 -17.04 -1.84
N LEU A 325 -10.46 -16.33 -2.92
CA LEU A 325 -9.34 -15.38 -2.94
C LEU A 325 -9.62 -14.14 -2.08
N ASP A 326 -10.81 -13.54 -2.14
CA ASP A 326 -11.14 -12.42 -1.25
C ASP A 326 -11.11 -12.80 0.23
N GLU A 327 -11.59 -14.00 0.58
CA GLU A 327 -11.50 -14.53 1.96
C GLU A 327 -10.04 -14.67 2.42
N VAL A 328 -9.20 -15.35 1.64
CA VAL A 328 -7.75 -15.47 1.88
C VAL A 328 -7.09 -14.09 2.01
N ILE A 329 -7.36 -13.19 1.08
CA ILE A 329 -6.77 -11.85 1.05
C ILE A 329 -7.24 -11.01 2.24
N SER A 330 -8.46 -11.21 2.73
CA SER A 330 -8.95 -10.55 3.95
C SER A 330 -8.17 -11.00 5.18
N VAL A 331 -7.89 -12.29 5.32
CA VAL A 331 -7.07 -12.82 6.43
C VAL A 331 -5.61 -12.34 6.29
N LEU A 332 -5.01 -12.43 5.10
CA LEU A 332 -3.63 -11.98 4.84
C LEU A 332 -3.44 -10.46 5.02
N LYS A 333 -4.47 -9.63 4.77
CA LYS A 333 -4.41 -8.17 5.02
C LYS A 333 -4.36 -7.83 6.50
N ARG A 334 -4.97 -8.64 7.37
CA ARG A 334 -5.07 -8.36 8.81
C ARG A 334 -3.80 -8.71 9.60
N MET A 335 -2.99 -9.66 9.12
CA MET A 335 -1.81 -10.10 9.87
C MET A 335 -0.80 -8.97 10.13
N PRO A 336 -0.38 -8.12 9.17
CA PRO A 336 0.61 -7.07 9.45
C PRO A 336 0.15 -6.08 10.53
N GLU A 337 -1.13 -5.68 10.52
CA GLU A 337 -1.72 -4.80 11.54
C GLU A 337 -1.70 -5.47 12.94
N ARG A 338 -1.95 -6.78 13.00
CA ARG A 338 -1.86 -7.57 14.23
C ARG A 338 -0.42 -7.82 14.69
N PHE A 339 0.53 -8.04 13.78
CA PHE A 339 1.95 -8.20 14.14
C PHE A 339 2.56 -6.88 14.64
N GLY A 340 2.19 -5.73 14.09
CA GLY A 340 2.55 -4.42 14.67
C GLY A 340 1.92 -4.21 16.06
N SER A 341 0.69 -4.70 16.28
CA SER A 341 0.08 -4.69 17.62
C SER A 341 0.82 -5.60 18.61
N LEU A 342 1.28 -6.77 18.14
CA LEU A 342 2.09 -7.70 18.93
C LEU A 342 3.48 -7.13 19.23
N ALA A 343 4.08 -6.38 18.30
CA ALA A 343 5.33 -5.67 18.53
C ALA A 343 5.20 -4.63 19.65
N MET A 344 4.13 -3.82 19.66
CA MET A 344 3.83 -2.92 20.77
C MET A 344 3.70 -3.65 22.12
N ALA A 345 3.05 -4.82 22.16
CA ALA A 345 2.95 -5.61 23.39
C ALA A 345 4.32 -6.14 23.88
N PHE A 346 5.24 -6.45 22.97
CA PHE A 346 6.64 -6.75 23.29
C PHE A 346 7.37 -5.52 23.86
N TYR A 347 7.28 -4.34 23.22
CA TYR A 347 7.91 -3.11 23.70
C TYR A 347 7.36 -2.62 25.06
N GLU A 348 6.08 -2.88 25.35
CA GLU A 348 5.46 -2.57 26.64
C GLU A 348 5.80 -3.60 27.74
N LEU A 349 6.34 -4.77 27.36
CA LEU A 349 6.60 -5.97 28.16
C LEU A 349 5.34 -6.64 28.75
N ASP A 350 4.15 -6.41 28.16
CA ASP A 350 2.91 -7.05 28.62
C ASP A 350 2.81 -8.50 28.14
N ARG A 351 3.34 -9.41 28.97
CA ARG A 351 3.21 -10.87 28.81
C ARG A 351 1.79 -11.33 28.44
N SER A 352 0.76 -10.75 29.05
CA SER A 352 -0.62 -11.23 28.90
C SER A 352 -1.20 -10.85 27.53
N GLU A 353 -0.85 -9.66 27.04
CA GLU A 353 -1.20 -9.20 25.71
C GLU A 353 -0.33 -9.87 24.62
N ILE A 354 0.96 -10.13 24.90
CA ILE A 354 1.83 -10.96 24.03
C ILE A 354 1.23 -12.35 23.84
N ASP A 355 0.91 -13.07 24.93
CA ASP A 355 0.34 -14.43 24.86
C ASP A 355 -0.98 -14.42 24.05
N ARG A 356 -1.85 -13.42 24.25
CA ARG A 356 -3.11 -13.28 23.49
C ARG A 356 -2.90 -12.96 22.01
N LEU A 357 -2.02 -12.00 21.70
CA LEU A 357 -1.79 -11.56 20.32
C LEU A 357 -1.00 -12.58 19.51
N MET A 358 -0.10 -13.35 20.12
CA MET A 358 0.54 -14.50 19.46
C MET A 358 -0.53 -15.50 19.00
N ASP A 359 -1.45 -15.91 19.88
CA ASP A 359 -2.54 -16.83 19.51
C ASP A 359 -3.41 -16.27 18.38
N GLU A 360 -3.77 -14.98 18.40
CA GLU A 360 -4.56 -14.35 17.33
C GLU A 360 -3.82 -14.24 15.99
N CYS A 361 -2.54 -13.87 16.00
CA CYS A 361 -1.69 -13.76 14.80
C CYS A 361 -1.48 -15.13 14.14
N PHE A 362 -1.14 -16.15 14.93
CA PHE A 362 -0.82 -17.48 14.41
C PHE A 362 -2.08 -18.32 14.12
N PHE A 363 -3.22 -18.01 14.75
CA PHE A 363 -4.53 -18.51 14.29
C PHE A 363 -4.89 -17.97 12.91
N ASP A 364 -4.64 -16.69 12.61
CA ASP A 364 -4.85 -16.14 11.26
C ASP A 364 -3.95 -16.82 10.24
N ALA A 365 -2.66 -17.03 10.56
CA ALA A 365 -1.74 -17.77 9.70
C ALA A 365 -2.20 -19.21 9.45
N PHE A 366 -2.71 -19.90 10.48
CA PHE A 366 -3.36 -21.21 10.34
C PHE A 366 -4.59 -21.14 9.43
N ALA A 367 -5.51 -20.20 9.64
CA ALA A 367 -6.74 -20.05 8.86
C ALA A 367 -6.46 -19.73 7.38
N ALA A 368 -5.49 -18.86 7.07
CA ALA A 368 -5.05 -18.62 5.71
C ALA A 368 -4.49 -19.89 5.05
N SER A 369 -3.77 -20.72 5.79
CA SER A 369 -3.26 -22.01 5.28
C SER A 369 -4.37 -23.05 5.04
N GLU A 370 -5.41 -23.11 5.87
CA GLU A 370 -6.62 -23.94 5.65
C GLU A 370 -7.29 -23.57 4.32
N LEU A 371 -7.56 -22.27 4.14
CA LEU A 371 -8.19 -21.71 2.95
C LEU A 371 -7.36 -21.92 1.67
N LEU A 372 -6.04 -22.07 1.79
CA LEU A 372 -5.12 -22.28 0.66
C LEU A 372 -4.68 -23.74 0.45
N ALA A 373 -4.94 -24.65 1.40
CA ALA A 373 -4.43 -26.01 1.36
C ALA A 373 -4.77 -26.71 0.03
N LYS A 374 -6.05 -26.76 -0.34
CA LYS A 374 -6.52 -27.32 -1.62
C LYS A 374 -5.99 -26.52 -2.83
N PRO A 375 -5.72 -27.15 -3.99
CA PRO A 375 -5.49 -26.39 -5.23
C PRO A 375 -6.75 -25.63 -5.68
N TRP A 376 -6.66 -24.88 -6.78
CA TRP A 376 -7.81 -24.26 -7.43
C TRP A 376 -8.58 -25.24 -8.31
N GLU A 377 -7.86 -26.14 -8.98
CA GLU A 377 -8.39 -27.17 -9.86
C GLU A 377 -7.68 -28.50 -9.56
N GLY A 378 -8.39 -29.63 -9.73
CA GLY A 378 -7.82 -30.96 -9.58
C GLY A 378 -7.75 -31.48 -8.14
N GLN A 379 -6.82 -32.42 -7.91
CA GLN A 379 -6.65 -33.15 -6.65
C GLN A 379 -5.37 -32.71 -5.91
N LYS A 380 -5.25 -33.14 -4.65
CA LYS A 380 -4.15 -32.85 -3.71
C LYS A 380 -2.76 -32.72 -4.38
N ASP A 381 -2.07 -31.63 -4.10
CA ASP A 381 -0.74 -31.30 -4.65
C ASP A 381 0.35 -31.20 -3.56
N GLU A 382 1.61 -30.97 -3.98
CA GLU A 382 2.75 -30.78 -3.07
C GLU A 382 2.51 -29.68 -2.03
N PHE A 383 1.83 -28.59 -2.43
CA PHE A 383 1.50 -27.49 -1.50
C PHE A 383 0.46 -27.93 -0.48
N THR A 384 -0.49 -28.81 -0.82
CA THR A 384 -1.44 -29.34 0.17
C THR A 384 -0.70 -30.11 1.27
N ASP A 385 0.29 -30.94 0.92
CA ASP A 385 1.14 -31.63 1.91
C ASP A 385 2.06 -30.68 2.68
N TRP A 386 2.58 -29.63 2.05
CA TRP A 386 3.35 -28.59 2.74
C TRP A 386 2.50 -27.80 3.73
N ALA A 387 1.28 -27.40 3.33
CA ALA A 387 0.35 -26.65 4.16
C ALA A 387 -0.07 -27.45 5.41
N LEU A 388 -0.35 -28.75 5.26
CA LEU A 388 -0.64 -29.64 6.40
C LEU A 388 0.54 -29.76 7.38
N ARG A 389 1.79 -29.65 6.92
CA ARG A 389 2.98 -29.61 7.80
C ARG A 389 3.11 -28.24 8.49
N PHE A 390 2.98 -27.16 7.73
CA PHE A 390 2.96 -25.79 8.27
C PHE A 390 1.90 -25.65 9.38
N GLN A 391 0.69 -26.16 9.16
CA GLN A 391 -0.42 -26.21 10.11
C GLN A 391 -0.10 -26.93 11.44
N VAL A 392 0.82 -27.91 11.40
CA VAL A 392 1.28 -28.64 12.60
C VAL A 392 2.38 -27.87 13.31
N GLU A 393 3.34 -27.28 12.59
CA GLU A 393 4.43 -26.52 13.22
C GLU A 393 3.97 -25.17 13.80
N ILE A 394 3.05 -24.46 13.13
CA ILE A 394 2.53 -23.16 13.61
C ILE A 394 1.68 -23.26 14.91
N LYS A 395 1.33 -24.49 15.29
CA LYS A 395 0.60 -24.88 16.52
C LYS A 395 1.49 -25.52 17.60
N LYS A 396 2.81 -25.63 17.39
CA LYS A 396 3.77 -26.24 18.33
C LYS A 396 4.64 -25.24 19.07
N GLY A 397 5.01 -24.13 18.42
CA GLY A 397 5.50 -22.93 19.09
C GLY A 397 4.34 -22.06 19.56
#